data_AF-A0A368LS77-F1
#
_entry.id   AF-A0A368LS77-F1
#
_cell.length_a   1.000
_cell.length_b   1.000
_cell.length_c   1.000
_cell.angle_alpha   90.00
_cell.angle_beta   90.00
_cell.angle_gamma   90.00
#
_symmetry.space_group_name_H-M   'P 1'
#
loop_
_entity.id
_entity.type
_entity.pdbx_description
1 polymer ?
#
loop_
_entity_poly.entity_id
_entity_poly.type
_entity_poly.pdbx_seq_one_letter_code
_entity_poly.pdbx_strand_id
1 'polypeptide(L)'
;MPLASRVLGSISRGWNWLEEMLTGRYHATYGLAVTRILIGLTGLGILLTNFNARHYTFGVGSAWNGEIAEPKSDFPNIWLFSLFHRAVTNPALFTIMMIGLAILAVVIVLGWRTRIVLPFYLVLWVSFIELNDGAGDQGDNAYRMFMIAMLFADTTRRWSLDAKRKRKQNPEFPDTDGGSYRWVLIMANNLAIVVLAFQVCAIYMSGGLYKAGGAAWQHGFAVYNPLQTQQFGTWPVLSDLLTAWGPMVVAISWGSVLFQCAFPFMLFNRYTRIIGLLGILSFHLGIALLMGLPWFSLTMIAVDAIFIRDRSFEKLHKLVSRWWKSTSDGMERAKAKSSR
;
A
#
# COMPACT_ATOMS: atom_id res chain seq x y z
N MET A 1 -2.32 48.87 10.99
CA MET A 1 -1.21 47.90 10.88
C MET A 1 -0.62 47.97 9.48
N PRO A 2 0.66 48.34 9.32
CA PRO A 2 1.31 48.43 8.01
C PRO A 2 1.33 47.06 7.31
N LEU A 3 1.19 47.04 5.98
CA LEU A 3 1.12 45.82 5.16
C LEU A 3 2.23 44.81 5.51
N ALA A 4 3.45 45.30 5.74
CA ALA A 4 4.62 44.50 6.14
C ALA A 4 4.39 43.71 7.45
N SER A 5 3.74 44.30 8.46
CA SER A 5 3.44 43.62 9.73
C SER A 5 2.41 42.49 9.56
N ARG A 6 1.46 42.63 8.62
CA ARG A 6 0.47 41.59 8.30
C ARG A 6 1.10 40.44 7.52
N VAL A 7 2.04 40.73 6.61
CA VAL A 7 2.80 39.73 5.86
C VAL A 7 3.71 38.95 6.80
N LEU A 8 4.53 39.62 7.62
CA LEU A 8 5.41 38.97 8.60
C LEU A 8 4.63 38.13 9.62
N GLY A 9 3.49 38.64 10.11
CA GLY A 9 2.61 37.87 11.00
C GLY A 9 2.00 36.63 10.34
N SER A 10 1.73 36.69 9.04
CA SER A 10 1.23 35.52 8.29
C SER A 10 2.33 34.49 8.04
N ILE A 11 3.53 34.94 7.72
CA ILE A 11 4.72 34.07 7.56
C ILE A 11 5.04 33.38 8.88
N SER A 12 5.09 34.11 10.00
CA SER A 12 5.35 33.53 11.33
C SER A 12 4.29 32.51 11.73
N ARG A 13 2.99 32.78 11.49
CA ARG A 13 1.93 31.79 11.73
C ARG A 13 2.10 30.54 10.87
N GLY A 14 2.44 30.72 9.59
CA GLY A 14 2.70 29.60 8.68
C GLY A 14 3.90 28.76 9.13
N TRP A 15 4.97 29.42 9.56
CA TRP A 15 6.16 28.76 10.10
C TRP A 15 5.86 27.95 11.35
N ASN A 16 5.19 28.56 12.34
CA ASN A 16 4.81 27.88 13.58
C ASN A 16 3.88 26.68 13.31
N TRP A 17 2.94 26.82 12.36
CA TRP A 17 2.07 25.72 11.95
C TRP A 17 2.86 24.59 11.28
N LEU A 18 3.80 24.90 10.39
CA LEU A 18 4.67 23.91 9.75
C LEU A 18 5.55 23.19 10.77
N GLU A 19 6.15 23.94 11.70
CA GLU A 19 6.95 23.38 12.79
C GLU A 19 6.11 22.43 13.64
N GLU A 20 4.94 22.85 14.11
CA GLU A 20 4.04 22.01 14.89
C GLU A 20 3.56 20.77 14.12
N MET A 21 3.26 20.92 12.82
CA MET A 21 2.89 19.82 11.93
C MET A 21 4.03 18.81 11.78
N LEU A 22 5.28 19.28 11.67
CA LEU A 22 6.43 18.42 11.41
C LEU A 22 7.04 17.83 12.68
N THR A 23 7.06 18.54 13.80
CA THR A 23 7.81 18.12 15.00
C THR A 23 6.93 17.88 16.22
N GLY A 24 5.69 18.38 16.23
CA GLY A 24 4.82 18.37 17.42
C GLY A 24 4.31 16.98 17.79
N ARG A 25 3.75 16.23 16.83
CA ARG A 25 3.22 14.88 17.07
C ARG A 25 3.33 13.97 15.88
N TYR A 26 3.27 12.66 16.13
CA TYR A 26 3.14 11.66 15.07
C TYR A 26 1.77 11.75 14.39
N HIS A 27 1.78 11.84 13.06
CA HIS A 27 0.58 11.77 12.23
C HIS A 27 0.39 10.36 11.62
N ALA A 28 -0.84 10.04 11.21
CA ALA A 28 -1.24 8.81 10.50
C ALA A 28 -0.72 7.49 11.12
N THR A 29 -0.70 7.39 12.46
CA THR A 29 -0.06 6.25 13.14
C THR A 29 -0.77 4.92 12.89
N TYR A 30 -2.09 4.94 12.73
CA TYR A 30 -2.85 3.74 12.34
C TYR A 30 -2.78 3.50 10.85
N GLY A 31 -2.83 4.56 10.04
CA GLY A 31 -2.69 4.48 8.58
C GLY A 31 -1.40 3.76 8.19
N LEU A 32 -0.25 4.20 8.72
CA LEU A 32 1.04 3.55 8.49
C LEU A 32 1.11 2.09 8.97
N ALA A 33 0.41 1.75 10.06
CA ALA A 33 0.33 0.37 10.53
C ALA A 33 -0.46 -0.52 9.56
N VAL A 34 -1.57 -0.01 9.02
CA VAL A 34 -2.34 -0.68 7.96
C VAL A 34 -1.50 -0.80 6.70
N THR A 35 -0.83 0.27 6.26
CA THR A 35 0.04 0.26 5.09
C THR A 35 1.10 -0.84 5.20
N ARG A 36 1.79 -0.94 6.35
CA ARG A 36 2.77 -2.01 6.62
C ARG A 36 2.16 -3.40 6.52
N ILE A 37 1.00 -3.62 7.12
CA ILE A 37 0.32 -4.92 7.10
C ILE A 37 -0.06 -5.29 5.68
N LEU A 38 -0.71 -4.38 4.95
CA LEU A 38 -1.20 -4.65 3.60
C LEU A 38 -0.05 -4.82 2.59
N ILE A 39 1.02 -4.03 2.67
CA ILE A 39 2.24 -4.24 1.85
C ILE A 39 2.85 -5.62 2.13
N GLY A 40 3.02 -5.99 3.39
CA GLY A 40 3.52 -7.33 3.73
C GLY A 40 2.62 -8.45 3.22
N LEU A 41 1.29 -8.27 3.26
CA LEU A 41 0.32 -9.22 2.71
C LEU A 41 0.34 -9.27 1.19
N THR A 42 0.50 -8.13 0.50
CA THR A 42 0.66 -8.09 -0.96
C THR A 42 1.89 -8.88 -1.37
N GLY A 43 3.04 -8.61 -0.77
CA GLY A 43 4.27 -9.30 -1.12
C GLY A 43 4.20 -10.80 -0.82
N LEU A 44 3.64 -11.17 0.33
CA LEU A 44 3.37 -12.58 0.65
C LEU A 44 2.40 -13.23 -0.36
N GLY A 45 1.36 -12.50 -0.75
CA GLY A 45 0.36 -12.93 -1.72
C GLY A 45 0.96 -13.23 -3.09
N ILE A 46 1.79 -12.32 -3.61
CA ILE A 46 2.52 -12.51 -4.87
C ILE A 46 3.41 -13.76 -4.79
N LEU A 47 4.16 -13.92 -3.70
CA LEU A 47 5.05 -15.07 -3.52
C LEU A 47 4.29 -16.39 -3.43
N LEU A 48 3.17 -16.43 -2.69
CA LEU A 48 2.38 -17.64 -2.50
C LEU A 48 1.64 -18.04 -3.79
N THR A 49 1.03 -17.08 -4.47
CA THR A 49 0.30 -17.35 -5.73
C THR A 49 1.24 -17.81 -6.84
N ASN A 50 2.47 -17.32 -6.86
CA ASN A 50 3.49 -17.73 -7.83
C ASN A 50 4.36 -18.91 -7.34
N PHE A 51 4.17 -19.41 -6.11
CA PHE A 51 5.12 -20.37 -5.54
C PHE A 51 5.20 -21.68 -6.33
N ASN A 52 4.06 -22.18 -6.82
CA ASN A 52 4.02 -23.43 -7.58
C ASN A 52 4.70 -23.25 -8.96
N ALA A 53 4.42 -22.13 -9.63
CA ALA A 53 4.97 -21.80 -10.94
C ALA A 53 6.31 -21.03 -10.88
N ARG A 54 6.94 -20.92 -9.70
CA ARG A 54 8.06 -19.99 -9.47
C ARG A 54 9.22 -20.12 -10.45
N HIS A 55 9.58 -21.35 -10.81
CA HIS A 55 10.68 -21.59 -11.75
C HIS A 55 10.31 -21.25 -13.18
N TYR A 56 9.04 -21.34 -13.53
CA TYR A 56 8.52 -20.94 -14.83
C TYR A 56 8.40 -19.42 -14.94
N THR A 57 7.78 -18.77 -13.94
CA THR A 57 7.51 -17.33 -13.97
C THR A 57 8.76 -16.49 -13.71
N PHE A 58 9.59 -16.86 -12.73
CA PHE A 58 10.70 -16.02 -12.26
C PHE A 58 12.06 -16.73 -12.22
N GLY A 59 12.13 -18.06 -12.39
CA GLY A 59 13.38 -18.83 -12.31
C GLY A 59 13.94 -19.21 -13.68
N VAL A 60 14.71 -20.30 -13.75
CA VAL A 60 15.30 -20.83 -15.00
C VAL A 60 14.34 -20.92 -16.20
N GLY A 61 13.07 -21.19 -15.94
CA GLY A 61 12.04 -21.32 -16.95
C GLY A 61 11.61 -20.00 -17.57
N SER A 62 11.92 -18.84 -16.99
CA SER A 62 11.66 -17.54 -17.63
C SER A 62 12.67 -17.20 -18.72
N ALA A 63 13.73 -18.00 -18.91
CA ALA A 63 14.79 -17.75 -19.89
C ALA A 63 14.29 -17.49 -21.33
N TRP A 64 13.11 -17.99 -21.72
CA TRP A 64 12.52 -17.76 -23.03
C TRP A 64 12.20 -16.27 -23.30
N ASN A 65 12.01 -15.46 -22.25
CA ASN A 65 11.71 -14.03 -22.40
C ASN A 65 12.97 -13.18 -22.66
N GLY A 66 14.17 -13.76 -22.56
CA GLY A 66 15.46 -13.08 -22.73
C GLY A 66 15.91 -12.20 -21.56
N GLU A 67 15.05 -11.90 -20.58
CA GLU A 67 15.32 -10.93 -19.50
C GLU A 67 16.35 -11.43 -18.48
N ILE A 68 16.62 -12.75 -18.42
CA ILE A 68 17.73 -13.29 -17.64
C ILE A 68 19.09 -12.87 -18.24
N ALA A 69 19.20 -12.76 -19.55
CA ALA A 69 20.44 -12.37 -20.22
C ALA A 69 20.52 -10.85 -20.41
N GLU A 70 19.40 -10.23 -20.79
CA GLU A 70 19.29 -8.80 -21.07
C GLU A 70 18.10 -8.21 -20.27
N PRO A 71 18.32 -7.89 -18.98
CA PRO A 71 17.28 -7.29 -18.16
C PRO A 71 16.78 -5.97 -18.75
N LYS A 72 15.47 -5.73 -18.68
CA LYS A 72 14.88 -4.45 -19.14
C LYS A 72 15.21 -3.28 -18.23
N SER A 73 15.48 -3.54 -16.95
CA SER A 73 15.86 -2.51 -15.98
C SER A 73 17.31 -2.67 -15.56
N ASP A 74 17.91 -1.59 -15.05
CA ASP A 74 19.29 -1.63 -14.54
C ASP A 74 19.40 -2.31 -13.17
N PHE A 75 18.28 -2.59 -12.47
CA PHE A 75 18.31 -3.10 -11.11
C PHE A 75 19.08 -4.44 -10.97
N PRO A 76 18.89 -5.44 -11.85
CA PRO A 76 19.65 -6.68 -11.78
C PRO A 76 21.17 -6.51 -11.96
N ASN A 77 21.62 -5.41 -12.57
CA ASN A 77 23.04 -5.08 -12.73
C ASN A 77 23.64 -4.38 -11.49
N ILE A 78 22.80 -3.80 -10.63
CA ILE A 78 23.24 -3.13 -9.39
C ILE A 78 23.50 -4.20 -8.33
N TRP A 79 24.71 -4.20 -7.75
CA TRP A 79 25.14 -5.23 -6.78
C TRP A 79 24.11 -5.48 -5.67
N LEU A 80 23.52 -4.41 -5.14
CA LEU A 80 22.53 -4.44 -4.06
C LEU A 80 21.26 -5.21 -4.46
N PHE A 81 20.77 -5.02 -5.70
CA PHE A 81 19.51 -5.58 -6.18
C PHE A 81 19.70 -6.80 -7.11
N SER A 82 20.94 -7.31 -7.24
CA SER A 82 21.29 -8.42 -8.13
C SER A 82 21.16 -9.83 -7.53
N LEU A 83 20.80 -9.96 -6.25
CA LEU A 83 20.84 -11.24 -5.51
C LEU A 83 20.01 -12.35 -6.16
N PHE A 84 18.73 -12.08 -6.44
CA PHE A 84 17.83 -13.04 -7.07
C PHE A 84 18.23 -13.34 -8.52
N HIS A 85 18.74 -12.33 -9.25
CA HIS A 85 19.22 -12.50 -10.61
C HIS A 85 20.42 -13.46 -10.67
N ARG A 86 21.37 -13.34 -9.72
CA ARG A 86 22.49 -14.29 -9.59
C ARG A 86 22.03 -15.71 -9.21
N ALA A 87 20.93 -15.83 -8.49
CA ALA A 87 20.39 -17.11 -8.04
C ALA A 87 19.43 -17.76 -9.05
N VAL A 88 19.04 -17.04 -10.12
CA VAL A 88 17.97 -17.46 -11.04
C VAL A 88 18.25 -18.80 -11.72
N THR A 89 19.54 -19.09 -11.98
CA THR A 89 20.01 -20.33 -12.62
C THR A 89 20.15 -21.51 -11.67
N ASN A 90 20.00 -21.29 -10.36
CA ASN A 90 20.07 -22.33 -9.33
C ASN A 90 18.69 -22.52 -8.66
N PRO A 91 17.89 -23.53 -9.09
CA PRO A 91 16.52 -23.70 -8.61
C PRO A 91 16.39 -23.88 -7.08
N ALA A 92 17.35 -24.56 -6.45
CA ALA A 92 17.32 -24.78 -5.01
C ALA A 92 17.56 -23.46 -4.25
N LEU A 93 18.62 -22.73 -4.62
CA LEU A 93 18.92 -21.43 -4.01
C LEU A 93 17.79 -20.43 -4.23
N PHE A 94 17.25 -20.37 -5.45
CA PHE A 94 16.12 -19.51 -5.79
C PHE A 94 14.90 -19.78 -4.90
N THR A 95 14.55 -21.06 -4.71
CA THR A 95 13.43 -21.46 -3.84
C THR A 95 13.68 -21.05 -2.39
N ILE A 96 14.89 -21.28 -1.87
CA ILE A 96 15.27 -20.89 -0.51
C ILE A 96 15.16 -19.37 -0.33
N MET A 97 15.63 -18.59 -1.31
CA MET A 97 15.54 -17.13 -1.27
C MET A 97 14.10 -16.63 -1.32
N MET A 98 13.23 -17.23 -2.14
CA MET A 98 11.79 -16.92 -2.15
C MET A 98 11.13 -17.22 -0.79
N ILE A 99 11.45 -18.36 -0.17
CA ILE A 99 10.95 -18.70 1.17
C ILE A 99 11.45 -17.68 2.20
N GLY A 100 12.74 -17.30 2.14
CA GLY A 100 13.31 -16.26 2.97
C GLY A 100 12.59 -14.92 2.81
N LEU A 101 12.31 -14.52 1.57
CA LEU A 101 11.54 -13.31 1.26
C LEU A 101 10.10 -13.38 1.81
N ALA A 102 9.45 -14.54 1.72
CA ALA A 102 8.11 -14.75 2.29
C ALA A 102 8.11 -14.67 3.82
N ILE A 103 9.15 -15.21 4.49
CA ILE A 103 9.34 -15.07 5.94
C ILE A 103 9.52 -13.60 6.32
N LEU A 104 10.34 -12.86 5.57
CA LEU A 104 10.51 -11.42 5.79
C LEU A 104 9.18 -10.67 5.63
N ALA A 105 8.37 -11.01 4.63
CA ALA A 105 7.04 -10.45 4.45
C ALA A 105 6.15 -10.69 5.68
N VAL A 106 6.12 -11.91 6.22
CA VAL A 106 5.40 -12.24 7.46
C VAL A 106 5.93 -11.42 8.65
N VAL A 107 7.25 -11.29 8.80
CA VAL A 107 7.86 -10.48 9.86
C VAL A 107 7.46 -9.00 9.73
N ILE A 108 7.36 -8.48 8.51
CA ILE A 108 6.85 -7.14 8.22
C ILE A 108 5.38 -7.01 8.60
N VAL A 109 4.52 -7.99 8.26
CA VAL A 109 3.10 -8.03 8.66
C VAL A 109 2.93 -8.03 10.18
N LEU A 110 3.77 -8.79 10.90
CA LEU A 110 3.75 -8.84 12.37
C LEU A 110 4.35 -7.58 13.00
N GLY A 111 5.25 -6.90 12.30
CA GLY A 111 5.84 -5.65 12.74
C GLY A 111 6.89 -5.88 13.82
N TRP A 112 7.73 -6.89 13.59
CA TRP A 112 8.83 -7.24 14.47
C TRP A 112 10.14 -6.70 13.92
N ARG A 113 10.83 -5.87 14.73
CA ARG A 113 12.10 -5.22 14.37
C ARG A 113 12.06 -4.54 13.00
N THR A 114 10.92 -3.95 12.62
CA THR A 114 10.66 -3.48 11.25
C THR A 114 11.71 -2.47 10.76
N ARG A 115 12.26 -1.61 11.63
CA ARG A 115 13.33 -0.67 11.24
C ARG A 115 14.59 -1.35 10.69
N ILE A 116 14.88 -2.57 11.14
CA ILE A 116 16.00 -3.37 10.66
C ILE A 116 15.56 -4.23 9.48
N VAL A 117 14.39 -4.88 9.59
CA VAL A 117 13.90 -5.86 8.61
C VAL A 117 13.49 -5.20 7.28
N LEU A 118 12.90 -4.01 7.32
CA LEU A 118 12.33 -3.35 6.14
C LEU A 118 13.37 -3.01 5.04
N PRO A 119 14.58 -2.50 5.35
CA PRO A 119 15.65 -2.37 4.35
C PRO A 119 16.00 -3.69 3.65
N PHE A 120 16.18 -4.79 4.39
CA PHE A 120 16.51 -6.09 3.79
C PHE A 120 15.35 -6.62 2.94
N TYR A 121 14.12 -6.46 3.43
CA TYR A 121 12.92 -6.82 2.69
C TYR A 121 12.81 -6.01 1.39
N LEU A 122 13.07 -4.70 1.41
CA LEU A 122 13.11 -3.85 0.22
C LEU A 122 14.12 -4.34 -0.80
N VAL A 123 15.36 -4.57 -0.37
CA VAL A 123 16.43 -5.00 -1.26
C VAL A 123 16.10 -6.33 -1.93
N LEU A 124 15.65 -7.32 -1.15
CA LEU A 124 15.28 -8.62 -1.68
C LEU A 124 14.01 -8.58 -2.54
N TRP A 125 13.03 -7.74 -2.17
CA TRP A 125 11.82 -7.53 -2.96
C TRP A 125 12.13 -6.96 -4.35
N VAL A 126 12.90 -5.88 -4.40
CA VAL A 126 13.30 -5.25 -5.67
C VAL A 126 14.13 -6.23 -6.50
N SER A 127 15.03 -6.97 -5.86
CA SER A 127 15.82 -7.99 -6.54
C SER A 127 14.96 -9.10 -7.15
N PHE A 128 13.86 -9.48 -6.50
CA PHE A 128 12.94 -10.51 -6.97
C PHE A 128 12.04 -10.03 -8.11
N ILE A 129 11.40 -8.87 -7.96
CA ILE A 129 10.36 -8.42 -8.89
C ILE A 129 10.92 -7.96 -10.23
N GLU A 130 12.16 -7.48 -10.25
CA GLU A 130 12.87 -7.01 -11.46
C GLU A 130 13.45 -8.15 -12.31
N LEU A 131 13.15 -9.42 -11.99
CA LEU A 131 13.57 -10.58 -12.79
C LEU A 131 12.73 -10.79 -14.05
N ASN A 132 11.46 -10.40 -14.00
CA ASN A 132 10.51 -10.60 -15.09
C ASN A 132 9.50 -9.46 -15.09
N ASP A 133 9.80 -8.44 -15.91
CA ASP A 133 8.94 -7.27 -16.12
C ASP A 133 7.58 -7.66 -16.71
N GLY A 134 7.55 -8.69 -17.57
CA GLY A 134 6.29 -9.19 -18.16
C GLY A 134 5.34 -9.87 -17.17
N ALA A 135 5.84 -10.33 -16.02
CA ALA A 135 5.03 -10.90 -14.94
C ALA A 135 4.55 -9.85 -13.93
N GLY A 136 5.15 -8.65 -13.95
CA GLY A 136 4.84 -7.57 -13.03
C GLY A 136 3.72 -6.64 -13.51
N ASP A 137 3.36 -5.71 -12.65
CA ASP A 137 2.46 -4.61 -12.99
C ASP A 137 2.94 -3.28 -12.38
N GLN A 138 2.26 -2.17 -12.68
CA GLN A 138 2.66 -0.85 -12.19
C GLN A 138 2.55 -0.68 -10.67
N GLY A 139 1.90 -1.62 -9.99
CA GLY A 139 1.83 -1.74 -8.55
C GLY A 139 3.17 -2.09 -7.94
N ASP A 140 4.04 -2.82 -8.64
CA ASP A 140 5.38 -3.16 -8.16
C ASP A 140 6.28 -1.92 -8.05
N ASN A 141 6.17 -1.02 -9.03
CA ASN A 141 6.83 0.28 -9.01
C ASN A 141 6.34 1.14 -7.84
N ALA A 142 5.01 1.23 -7.66
CA ALA A 142 4.40 1.94 -6.54
C ALA A 142 4.82 1.35 -5.18
N TYR A 143 4.80 0.01 -5.07
CA TYR A 143 5.17 -0.75 -3.89
C TYR A 143 6.61 -0.42 -3.44
N ARG A 144 7.58 -0.44 -4.37
CA ARG A 144 8.97 -0.03 -4.10
C ARG A 144 9.04 1.42 -3.62
N MET A 145 8.38 2.35 -4.29
CA MET A 145 8.38 3.78 -3.92
C MET A 145 7.83 4.01 -2.52
N PHE A 146 6.73 3.33 -2.16
CA PHE A 146 6.12 3.43 -0.85
C PHE A 146 7.01 2.83 0.24
N MET A 147 7.62 1.68 -0.03
CA MET A 147 8.55 1.06 0.92
C MET A 147 9.77 1.94 1.21
N ILE A 148 10.32 2.63 0.19
CA ILE A 148 11.42 3.58 0.38
C ILE A 148 11.00 4.70 1.34
N ALA A 149 9.82 5.30 1.14
CA ALA A 149 9.32 6.33 2.04
C ALA A 149 9.06 5.77 3.46
N MET A 150 8.58 4.54 3.56
CA MET A 150 8.34 3.86 4.84
C MET A 150 9.61 3.57 5.64
N LEU A 151 10.80 3.54 5.03
CA LEU A 151 12.07 3.45 5.77
C LEU A 151 12.23 4.59 6.78
N PHE A 152 11.62 5.75 6.49
CA PHE A 152 11.65 6.94 7.32
C PHE A 152 10.41 7.10 8.22
N ALA A 153 9.39 6.24 8.04
CA ALA A 153 8.13 6.29 8.79
C ALA A 153 8.12 5.34 9.99
N ASP A 154 7.44 5.73 11.08
CA ASP A 154 7.26 4.85 12.24
C ASP A 154 6.02 3.96 12.10
N THR A 155 6.16 2.93 11.26
CA THR A 155 5.09 1.95 10.93
C THR A 155 4.76 0.98 12.07
N THR A 156 5.48 1.07 13.20
CA THR A 156 5.40 0.12 14.30
C THR A 156 4.69 0.66 15.54
N ARG A 157 4.22 1.91 15.55
CA ARG A 157 3.56 2.49 16.75
C ARG A 157 2.26 1.82 17.16
N ARG A 158 1.52 1.30 16.17
CA ARG A 158 0.23 0.64 16.34
C ARG A 158 0.23 -0.74 15.68
N TRP A 159 -0.55 -1.66 16.22
CA TRP A 159 -0.78 -3.01 15.68
C TRP A 159 0.47 -3.79 15.25
N SER A 160 1.53 -3.74 16.06
CA SER A 160 2.80 -4.43 15.80
C SER A 160 3.29 -5.19 17.05
N LEU A 161 4.14 -6.20 16.84
CA LEU A 161 4.85 -6.87 17.94
C LEU A 161 5.86 -5.93 18.61
N ASP A 162 6.49 -5.02 17.87
CA ASP A 162 7.39 -4.01 18.43
C ASP A 162 6.66 -3.05 19.39
N ALA A 163 5.43 -2.62 19.08
CA ALA A 163 4.60 -1.83 19.99
C ALA A 163 4.27 -2.61 21.26
N LYS A 164 3.91 -3.89 21.14
CA LYS A 164 3.66 -4.75 22.31
C LYS A 164 4.90 -4.88 23.19
N ARG A 165 6.08 -5.11 22.59
CA ARG A 165 7.36 -5.20 23.31
C ARG A 165 7.69 -3.88 24.02
N LYS A 166 7.57 -2.75 23.32
CA LYS A 166 7.84 -1.42 23.89
C LYS A 166 6.87 -1.08 25.03
N ARG A 167 5.57 -1.39 24.91
CA ARG A 167 4.58 -1.21 26.00
C ARG A 167 4.89 -2.03 27.24
N LYS A 168 5.46 -3.22 27.08
CA LYS A 168 5.90 -4.05 28.21
C LYS A 168 7.09 -3.43 28.97
N GLN A 169 7.96 -2.71 28.26
CA GLN A 169 9.13 -2.04 28.86
C GLN A 169 8.80 -0.65 29.40
N ASN A 170 7.93 0.09 28.70
CA ASN A 170 7.44 1.41 29.05
C ASN A 170 5.90 1.44 28.91
N PRO A 171 5.15 1.37 30.01
CA PRO A 171 3.69 1.43 30.01
C PRO A 171 3.11 2.70 29.37
N GLU A 172 3.86 3.81 29.39
CA GLU A 172 3.47 5.11 28.82
C GLU A 172 3.70 5.20 27.31
N PHE A 173 4.22 4.14 26.66
CA PHE A 173 4.34 4.10 25.20
C PHE A 173 2.96 4.20 24.53
N PRO A 174 2.77 5.06 23.50
CA PRO A 174 3.80 5.74 22.70
C PRO A 174 4.08 7.20 23.09
N ASP A 175 3.46 7.70 24.17
CA ASP A 175 3.40 9.12 24.46
C ASP A 175 4.75 9.67 24.94
N THR A 176 5.59 8.85 25.58
CA THR A 176 6.93 9.23 26.09
C THR A 176 8.12 8.65 25.30
N ASP A 177 7.89 8.06 24.12
CA ASP A 177 8.95 7.45 23.29
C ASP A 177 9.92 8.48 22.66
N GLY A 178 11.20 8.13 22.53
CA GLY A 178 12.19 8.85 21.71
C GLY A 178 13.15 9.81 22.43
N GLY A 179 12.95 10.09 23.73
CA GLY A 179 13.86 10.93 24.52
C GLY A 179 14.19 12.29 23.88
N SER A 180 15.45 12.71 23.96
CA SER A 180 15.95 13.98 23.38
C SER A 180 15.86 14.05 21.84
N TYR A 181 15.83 12.90 21.15
CA TYR A 181 15.76 12.82 19.68
C TYR A 181 14.33 12.63 19.15
N ARG A 182 13.32 12.74 20.00
CA ARG A 182 11.91 12.51 19.63
C ARG A 182 11.47 13.41 18.47
N TRP A 183 11.88 14.68 18.46
CA TRP A 183 11.51 15.62 17.41
C TRP A 183 12.01 15.19 16.02
N VAL A 184 13.23 14.61 15.93
CA VAL A 184 13.79 14.09 14.67
C VAL A 184 12.96 12.92 14.16
N LEU A 185 12.56 12.01 15.06
CA LEU A 185 11.74 10.85 14.72
C LEU A 185 10.33 11.25 14.26
N ILE A 186 9.73 12.25 14.90
CA ILE A 186 8.44 12.82 14.48
C ILE A 186 8.57 13.47 13.10
N MET A 187 9.63 14.27 12.90
CA MET A 187 9.90 14.95 11.63
C MET A 187 10.10 13.95 10.49
N ALA A 188 10.95 12.94 10.68
CA ALA A 188 11.17 11.88 9.68
C ALA A 188 9.85 11.18 9.32
N ASN A 189 9.03 10.83 10.33
CA ASN A 189 7.73 10.21 10.12
C ASN A 189 6.77 11.10 9.33
N ASN A 190 6.66 12.37 9.71
CA ASN A 190 5.71 13.29 9.09
C ASN A 190 6.14 13.68 7.68
N LEU A 191 7.45 13.85 7.44
CA LEU A 191 7.99 14.01 6.08
C LEU A 191 7.73 12.77 5.22
N ALA A 192 7.92 11.56 5.76
CA ALA A 192 7.59 10.33 5.04
C ALA A 192 6.11 10.28 4.64
N ILE A 193 5.19 10.71 5.52
CA ILE A 193 3.75 10.81 5.20
C ILE A 193 3.51 11.85 4.10
N VAL A 194 4.19 12.99 4.13
CA VAL A 194 4.07 14.00 3.06
C VAL A 194 4.54 13.43 1.72
N VAL A 195 5.66 12.71 1.70
CA VAL A 195 6.18 12.05 0.49
C VAL A 195 5.19 11.00 -0.01
N LEU A 196 4.68 10.12 0.86
CA LEU A 196 3.68 9.12 0.50
C LEU A 196 2.40 9.79 -0.05
N ALA A 197 1.91 10.83 0.63
CA ALA A 197 0.73 11.55 0.21
C ALA A 197 0.92 12.20 -1.17
N PHE A 198 2.09 12.81 -1.40
CA PHE A 198 2.43 13.38 -2.70
C PHE A 198 2.50 12.30 -3.78
N GLN A 199 3.19 11.19 -3.53
CA GLN A 199 3.29 10.08 -4.48
C GLN A 199 1.91 9.55 -4.88
N VAL A 200 1.02 9.33 -3.91
CA VAL A 200 -0.35 8.85 -4.19
C VAL A 200 -1.15 9.88 -4.99
N CYS A 201 -1.13 11.15 -4.59
CA CYS A 201 -1.79 12.22 -5.33
C CYS A 201 -1.24 12.34 -6.76
N ALA A 202 0.07 12.19 -6.94
CA ALA A 202 0.73 12.22 -8.25
C ALA A 202 0.35 11.01 -9.10
N ILE A 203 0.26 9.81 -8.52
CA ILE A 203 -0.17 8.59 -9.22
C ILE A 203 -1.61 8.74 -9.71
N TYR A 204 -2.53 9.18 -8.86
CA TYR A 204 -3.93 9.35 -9.27
C TYR A 204 -4.12 10.50 -10.24
N MET A 205 -3.50 11.66 -10.01
CA MET A 205 -3.61 12.80 -10.92
C MET A 205 -2.99 12.46 -12.29
N SER A 206 -1.76 11.96 -12.32
CA SER A 206 -1.09 11.64 -13.58
C SER A 206 -1.80 10.49 -14.30
N GLY A 207 -2.23 9.46 -13.58
CA GLY A 207 -3.02 8.36 -14.13
C GLY A 207 -4.36 8.80 -14.70
N GLY A 208 -5.05 9.74 -14.05
CA GLY A 208 -6.31 10.32 -14.56
C GLY A 208 -6.09 11.17 -15.81
N LEU A 209 -5.09 12.05 -15.80
CA LEU A 209 -4.76 12.90 -16.96
C LEU A 209 -4.27 12.08 -18.16
N TYR A 210 -3.44 11.06 -17.92
CA TYR A 210 -2.97 10.16 -18.97
C TYR A 210 -4.14 9.40 -19.61
N LYS A 211 -5.09 8.92 -18.79
CA LYS A 211 -6.34 8.32 -19.28
C LYS A 211 -7.13 9.32 -20.14
N ALA A 212 -7.31 10.56 -19.68
CA ALA A 212 -8.05 11.58 -20.42
C ALA A 212 -7.50 11.86 -21.84
N GLY A 213 -6.20 11.65 -22.05
CA GLY A 213 -5.56 11.77 -23.37
C GLY A 213 -5.79 10.59 -24.32
N GLY A 214 -6.26 9.44 -23.83
CA GLY A 214 -6.43 8.23 -24.63
C GLY A 214 -7.78 8.15 -25.35
N ALA A 215 -7.78 7.74 -26.63
CA ALA A 215 -8.99 7.66 -27.45
C ALA A 215 -10.11 6.80 -26.80
N ALA A 216 -9.76 5.65 -26.21
CA ALA A 216 -10.74 4.78 -25.56
C ALA A 216 -11.46 5.46 -24.38
N TRP A 217 -10.77 6.35 -23.67
CA TRP A 217 -11.35 7.12 -22.56
C TRP A 217 -12.20 8.28 -23.07
N GLN A 218 -11.73 8.99 -24.10
CA GLN A 218 -12.48 10.09 -24.73
C GLN A 218 -13.82 9.59 -25.30
N HIS A 219 -13.82 8.42 -25.93
CA HIS A 219 -15.01 7.79 -26.48
C HIS A 219 -15.80 6.94 -25.47
N GLY A 220 -15.35 6.86 -24.20
CA GLY A 220 -16.13 6.26 -23.11
C GLY A 220 -16.21 4.73 -23.09
N PHE A 221 -15.37 4.02 -23.84
CA PHE A 221 -15.35 2.55 -23.86
C PHE A 221 -14.11 1.93 -23.20
N ALA A 222 -13.29 2.73 -22.52
CA ALA A 222 -12.01 2.29 -21.98
C ALA A 222 -12.08 1.10 -21.01
N VAL A 223 -13.16 0.98 -20.24
CA VAL A 223 -13.35 -0.15 -19.31
C VAL A 223 -13.82 -1.42 -20.03
N TYR A 224 -14.43 -1.32 -21.21
CA TYR A 224 -14.89 -2.47 -22.00
C TYR A 224 -13.71 -3.34 -22.46
N ASN A 225 -12.70 -2.72 -23.07
CA ASN A 225 -11.63 -3.46 -23.75
C ASN A 225 -10.89 -4.43 -22.82
N PRO A 226 -10.36 -4.02 -21.65
CA PRO A 226 -9.61 -4.93 -20.79
C PRO A 226 -10.46 -6.10 -20.29
N LEU A 227 -11.73 -5.85 -19.96
CA LEU A 227 -12.66 -6.86 -19.44
C LEU A 227 -13.01 -7.95 -20.46
N GLN A 228 -12.78 -7.69 -21.75
CA GLN A 228 -13.02 -8.60 -22.87
C GLN A 228 -11.73 -9.27 -23.38
N THR A 229 -10.62 -9.14 -22.65
CA THR A 229 -9.37 -9.86 -22.95
C THR A 229 -9.22 -11.09 -22.07
N GLN A 230 -8.53 -12.12 -22.57
CA GLN A 230 -8.18 -13.31 -21.76
C GLN A 230 -7.22 -12.98 -20.61
N GLN A 231 -6.43 -11.92 -20.72
CA GLN A 231 -5.45 -11.54 -19.71
C GLN A 231 -6.10 -10.89 -18.48
N PHE A 232 -7.07 -10.01 -18.68
CA PHE A 232 -7.67 -9.23 -17.58
C PHE A 232 -9.13 -9.59 -17.30
N GLY A 233 -9.88 -10.11 -18.26
CA GLY A 233 -11.28 -10.52 -18.09
C GLY A 233 -11.45 -11.78 -17.23
N THR A 234 -11.21 -11.65 -15.92
CA THR A 234 -11.09 -12.78 -14.98
C THR A 234 -12.39 -13.57 -14.86
N TRP A 235 -13.53 -12.88 -14.96
CA TRP A 235 -14.86 -13.46 -14.79
C TRP A 235 -15.74 -13.11 -15.99
N PRO A 236 -15.79 -13.94 -17.04
CA PRO A 236 -16.52 -13.62 -18.26
C PRO A 236 -17.97 -13.19 -18.02
N VAL A 237 -18.70 -13.92 -17.16
CA VAL A 237 -20.10 -13.60 -16.82
C VAL A 237 -20.24 -12.24 -16.14
N LEU A 238 -19.32 -11.86 -15.25
CA LEU A 238 -19.39 -10.55 -14.57
C LEU A 238 -18.95 -9.42 -15.52
N SER A 239 -17.95 -9.67 -16.35
CA SER A 239 -17.53 -8.74 -17.41
C SER A 239 -18.69 -8.45 -18.37
N ASP A 240 -19.36 -9.49 -18.85
CA ASP A 240 -20.50 -9.36 -19.76
C ASP A 240 -21.66 -8.62 -19.10
N LEU A 241 -21.99 -8.94 -17.84
CA LEU A 241 -23.03 -8.21 -17.10
C LEU A 241 -22.70 -6.72 -16.93
N LEU A 242 -21.47 -6.39 -16.55
CA LEU A 242 -21.05 -5.01 -16.33
C LEU A 242 -21.00 -4.22 -17.64
N THR A 243 -20.65 -4.89 -18.74
CA THR A 243 -20.51 -4.28 -20.06
C THR A 243 -21.78 -4.35 -20.91
N ALA A 244 -22.82 -5.07 -20.47
CA ALA A 244 -24.08 -5.22 -21.19
C ALA A 244 -24.81 -3.88 -21.44
N TRP A 245 -24.63 -2.91 -20.55
CA TRP A 245 -25.25 -1.60 -20.66
C TRP A 245 -24.22 -0.51 -21.02
N GLY A 246 -24.14 -0.17 -22.31
CA GLY A 246 -23.19 0.82 -22.84
C GLY A 246 -23.11 2.15 -22.07
N PRO A 247 -24.23 2.78 -21.67
CA PRO A 247 -24.19 3.99 -20.83
C PRO A 247 -23.47 3.80 -19.48
N MET A 248 -23.57 2.63 -18.86
CA MET A 248 -22.81 2.32 -17.64
C MET A 248 -21.31 2.26 -17.92
N VAL A 249 -20.91 1.65 -19.03
CA VAL A 249 -19.51 1.59 -19.44
C VAL A 249 -18.92 2.99 -19.62
N VAL A 250 -19.69 3.89 -20.25
CA VAL A 250 -19.31 5.32 -20.39
C VAL A 250 -19.20 5.98 -19.02
N ALA A 251 -20.20 5.80 -18.16
CA ALA A 251 -20.23 6.40 -16.83
C ALA A 251 -19.04 5.95 -15.97
N ILE A 252 -18.67 4.66 -15.99
CA ILE A 252 -17.51 4.14 -15.26
C ILE A 252 -16.21 4.64 -15.88
N SER A 253 -16.11 4.64 -17.22
CA SER A 253 -14.91 5.10 -17.93
C SER A 253 -14.60 6.56 -17.60
N TRP A 254 -15.55 7.47 -17.81
CA TRP A 254 -15.38 8.89 -17.49
C TRP A 254 -15.33 9.15 -15.98
N GLY A 255 -16.17 8.46 -15.22
CA GLY A 255 -16.21 8.57 -13.76
C GLY A 255 -14.85 8.26 -13.14
N SER A 256 -14.17 7.23 -13.59
CA SER A 256 -12.84 6.88 -13.07
C SER A 256 -11.79 7.97 -13.35
N VAL A 257 -11.83 8.63 -14.51
CA VAL A 257 -10.92 9.74 -14.87
C VAL A 257 -11.21 10.94 -13.99
N LEU A 258 -12.46 11.38 -13.93
CA LEU A 258 -12.89 12.52 -13.12
C LEU A 258 -12.55 12.30 -11.65
N PHE A 259 -12.81 11.10 -11.14
CA PHE A 259 -12.58 10.77 -9.74
C PHE A 259 -11.08 10.75 -9.39
N GLN A 260 -10.24 10.15 -10.23
CA GLN A 260 -8.78 10.14 -10.05
C GLN A 260 -8.19 11.56 -10.05
N CYS A 261 -8.63 12.42 -10.98
CA CYS A 261 -8.21 13.82 -11.04
C CYS A 261 -8.75 14.65 -9.85
N ALA A 262 -9.97 14.37 -9.39
CA ALA A 262 -10.58 15.09 -8.28
C ALA A 262 -10.02 14.68 -6.91
N PHE A 263 -9.53 13.44 -6.78
CA PHE A 263 -9.15 12.84 -5.50
C PHE A 263 -8.21 13.72 -4.65
N PRO A 264 -7.08 14.28 -5.17
CA PRO A 264 -6.20 15.13 -4.38
C PRO A 264 -6.92 16.33 -3.75
N PHE A 265 -7.86 16.93 -4.49
CA PHE A 265 -8.63 18.08 -4.01
C PHE A 265 -9.71 17.66 -3.00
N MET A 266 -10.29 16.48 -3.17
CA MET A 266 -11.28 15.92 -2.25
C MET A 266 -10.69 15.71 -0.84
N LEU A 267 -9.38 15.51 -0.71
CA LEU A 267 -8.71 15.33 0.59
C LEU A 267 -8.79 16.57 1.49
N PHE A 268 -8.94 17.77 0.94
CA PHE A 268 -8.93 19.02 1.72
C PHE A 268 -10.18 19.20 2.59
N ASN A 269 -11.35 18.72 2.13
CA ASN A 269 -12.60 18.80 2.89
C ASN A 269 -12.96 17.45 3.52
N ARG A 270 -13.43 17.47 4.77
CA ARG A 270 -13.73 16.26 5.56
C ARG A 270 -14.77 15.33 4.93
N TYR A 271 -15.74 15.87 4.21
CA TYR A 271 -16.83 15.09 3.63
C TYR A 271 -16.42 14.51 2.27
N THR A 272 -15.86 15.35 1.41
CA THR A 272 -15.31 14.92 0.13
C THR A 272 -14.19 13.92 0.33
N ARG A 273 -13.39 14.02 1.42
CA ARG A 273 -12.38 13.01 1.75
C ARG A 273 -12.99 11.64 1.97
N ILE A 274 -14.12 11.54 2.65
CA ILE A 274 -14.79 10.25 2.90
C ILE A 274 -15.30 9.68 1.57
N ILE A 275 -15.98 10.50 0.76
CA ILE A 275 -16.44 10.11 -0.57
C ILE A 275 -15.25 9.66 -1.44
N GLY A 276 -14.15 10.43 -1.41
CA GLY A 276 -12.89 10.18 -2.10
C GLY A 276 -12.31 8.82 -1.74
N LEU A 277 -12.18 8.53 -0.45
CA LEU A 277 -11.62 7.27 0.04
C LEU A 277 -12.52 6.07 -0.24
N LEU A 278 -13.85 6.21 -0.13
CA LEU A 278 -14.78 5.14 -0.47
C LEU A 278 -14.78 4.86 -1.98
N GLY A 279 -14.73 5.91 -2.81
CA GLY A 279 -14.71 5.75 -4.26
C GLY A 279 -13.40 5.15 -4.75
N ILE A 280 -12.23 5.57 -4.23
CA ILE A 280 -10.95 4.99 -4.66
C ILE A 280 -10.79 3.55 -4.16
N LEU A 281 -11.29 3.24 -2.96
CA LEU A 281 -11.38 1.87 -2.46
C LEU A 281 -12.26 1.02 -3.39
N SER A 282 -13.44 1.52 -3.76
CA SER A 282 -14.35 0.81 -4.68
C SER A 282 -13.72 0.61 -6.05
N PHE A 283 -12.98 1.61 -6.54
CA PHE A 283 -12.23 1.54 -7.79
C PHE A 283 -11.18 0.42 -7.76
N HIS A 284 -10.35 0.38 -6.72
CA HIS A 284 -9.33 -0.67 -6.56
C HIS A 284 -9.94 -2.05 -6.33
N LEU A 285 -11.04 -2.17 -5.59
CA LEU A 285 -11.77 -3.43 -5.44
C LEU A 285 -12.37 -3.90 -6.78
N GLY A 286 -12.87 -2.98 -7.60
CA GLY A 286 -13.34 -3.28 -8.96
C GLY A 286 -12.22 -3.84 -9.83
N ILE A 287 -11.05 -3.20 -9.85
CA ILE A 287 -9.86 -3.69 -10.55
C ILE A 287 -9.42 -5.06 -10.01
N ALA A 288 -9.36 -5.23 -8.69
CA ALA A 288 -8.94 -6.47 -8.06
C ALA A 288 -9.82 -7.66 -8.48
N LEU A 289 -11.14 -7.44 -8.47
CA LEU A 289 -12.12 -8.49 -8.74
C LEU A 289 -12.27 -8.75 -10.24
N LEU A 290 -12.49 -7.70 -11.04
CA LEU A 290 -12.88 -7.83 -12.44
C LEU A 290 -11.67 -8.00 -13.36
N MET A 291 -10.57 -7.29 -13.06
CA MET A 291 -9.36 -7.28 -13.90
C MET A 291 -8.29 -8.27 -13.43
N GLY A 292 -8.51 -8.99 -12.33
CA GLY A 292 -7.57 -9.99 -11.85
C GLY A 292 -6.27 -9.42 -11.30
N LEU A 293 -6.28 -8.16 -10.84
CA LEU A 293 -5.11 -7.45 -10.31
C LEU A 293 -5.22 -7.19 -8.79
N PRO A 294 -5.38 -8.24 -7.96
CA PRO A 294 -5.62 -8.06 -6.52
C PRO A 294 -4.40 -7.46 -5.80
N TRP A 295 -3.19 -7.80 -6.24
CA TRP A 295 -1.95 -7.37 -5.58
C TRP A 295 -1.62 -5.90 -5.87
N PHE A 296 -1.77 -5.46 -7.12
CA PHE A 296 -1.80 -4.05 -7.51
C PHE A 296 -2.76 -3.25 -6.62
N SER A 297 -4.02 -3.68 -6.59
CA SER A 297 -5.07 -2.99 -5.85
C SER A 297 -4.79 -2.94 -4.35
N LEU A 298 -4.26 -4.02 -3.79
CA LEU A 298 -3.92 -4.09 -2.37
C LEU A 298 -2.78 -3.14 -2.03
N THR A 299 -1.78 -2.97 -2.90
CA THR A 299 -0.70 -1.97 -2.75
C THR A 299 -1.26 -0.55 -2.69
N MET A 300 -2.19 -0.20 -3.59
CA MET A 300 -2.77 1.13 -3.60
C MET A 300 -3.68 1.38 -2.39
N ILE A 301 -4.52 0.39 -2.03
CA ILE A 301 -5.34 0.44 -0.81
C ILE A 301 -4.46 0.57 0.45
N ALA A 302 -3.29 -0.08 0.47
CA ALA A 302 -2.35 -0.01 1.58
C ALA A 302 -1.92 1.42 1.88
N VAL A 303 -1.50 2.16 0.86
CA VAL A 303 -1.01 3.53 1.05
C VAL A 303 -2.16 4.52 1.24
N ASP A 304 -3.33 4.30 0.62
CA ASP A 304 -4.52 5.14 0.83
C ASP A 304 -4.95 5.21 2.30
N ALA A 305 -4.62 4.18 3.08
CA ALA A 305 -4.89 4.13 4.52
C ALA A 305 -4.30 5.31 5.31
N ILE A 306 -3.24 5.97 4.82
CA ILE A 306 -2.64 7.16 5.48
C ILE A 306 -3.59 8.36 5.52
N PHE A 307 -4.56 8.42 4.59
CA PHE A 307 -5.54 9.50 4.52
C PHE A 307 -6.74 9.29 5.45
N ILE A 308 -6.91 8.06 5.96
CA ILE A 308 -7.94 7.73 6.95
C ILE A 308 -7.50 8.28 8.31
N ARG A 309 -8.43 8.95 8.99
CA ARG A 309 -8.16 9.55 10.32
C ARG A 309 -7.92 8.45 11.36
N ASP A 310 -6.91 8.65 12.21
CA ASP A 310 -6.62 7.77 13.35
C ASP A 310 -7.86 7.49 14.23
N ARG A 311 -8.71 8.50 14.47
CA ARG A 311 -9.98 8.35 15.19
C ARG A 311 -10.94 7.33 14.55
N SER A 312 -10.94 7.21 13.23
CA SER A 312 -11.77 6.24 12.51
C SER A 312 -11.28 4.81 12.78
N PHE A 313 -9.96 4.59 12.75
CA PHE A 313 -9.37 3.30 13.11
C PHE A 313 -9.59 2.95 14.59
N GLU A 314 -9.51 3.92 15.50
CA GLU A 314 -9.81 3.69 16.91
C GLU A 314 -11.26 3.27 17.15
N LYS A 315 -12.21 3.91 16.46
CA LYS A 315 -13.62 3.51 16.51
C LYS A 315 -13.80 2.08 15.99
N LEU A 316 -13.19 1.76 14.85
CA LEU A 316 -13.21 0.42 14.29
C LEU A 316 -12.64 -0.62 15.26
N HIS A 317 -11.48 -0.35 15.86
CA HIS A 317 -10.85 -1.21 16.85
C HIS A 317 -11.75 -1.43 18.09
N LYS A 318 -12.41 -0.38 18.59
CA LYS A 318 -13.36 -0.48 19.71
C LYS A 318 -14.59 -1.31 19.34
N LEU A 319 -15.11 -1.18 18.13
CA LEU A 319 -16.24 -1.96 17.63
C LEU A 319 -15.88 -3.45 17.52
N VAL A 320 -14.76 -3.75 16.86
CA VAL A 320 -14.28 -5.13 16.66
C VAL A 320 -13.97 -5.80 18.00
N SER A 321 -13.31 -5.09 18.93
CA SER A 321 -13.00 -5.65 20.26
C SER A 321 -14.23 -5.88 21.12
N ARG A 322 -15.25 -5.02 21.04
CA ARG A 322 -16.54 -5.25 21.71
C ARG A 322 -17.26 -6.46 21.12
N TRP A 323 -17.33 -6.53 19.79
CA TRP A 323 -17.94 -7.66 19.09
C TRP A 323 -17.24 -8.97 19.47
N TRP A 324 -15.90 -9.00 19.44
CA TRP A 324 -15.12 -10.18 19.79
C TRP A 324 -15.37 -10.64 21.24
N LYS A 325 -15.35 -9.72 22.21
CA LYS A 325 -15.66 -10.04 23.62
C LYS A 325 -17.07 -10.57 23.79
N SER A 326 -18.05 -9.95 23.13
CA SER A 326 -19.44 -10.44 23.16
C SER A 326 -19.55 -11.87 22.64
N THR A 327 -18.82 -12.21 21.58
CA THR A 327 -18.84 -13.55 21.00
C THR A 327 -18.12 -14.56 21.90
N SER A 328 -16.95 -14.21 22.47
CA SER A 328 -16.23 -15.09 23.37
C SER A 328 -17.02 -15.40 24.63
N ASP A 329 -17.61 -14.37 25.25
CA ASP A 329 -18.40 -14.53 26.47
C ASP A 329 -19.67 -15.37 26.20
N GLY A 330 -20.26 -15.22 25.00
CA GLY A 330 -21.38 -16.04 24.54
C GLY A 330 -20.99 -17.51 24.37
N MET A 331 -19.82 -17.79 23.79
CA MET A 331 -19.29 -19.15 23.63
C MET A 331 -18.96 -19.81 24.96
N GLU A 332 -18.38 -19.08 25.92
CA GLU A 332 -18.09 -19.60 27.26
C GLU A 332 -19.39 -19.93 28.01
N ARG A 333 -20.41 -19.06 27.94
CA ARG A 333 -21.73 -19.33 28.53
C ARG A 333 -22.42 -20.54 27.91
N ALA A 334 -22.31 -20.73 26.59
CA ALA A 334 -22.86 -21.89 25.91
C ALA A 334 -22.18 -23.20 26.36
N LYS A 335 -20.85 -23.20 26.48
CA LYS A 335 -20.07 -24.35 27.02
C LYS A 335 -20.41 -24.66 28.47
N ALA A 336 -20.59 -23.64 29.31
CA ALA A 336 -21.00 -23.81 30.70
C ALA A 336 -22.42 -24.38 30.85
N LYS A 337 -23.30 -24.14 29.86
CA LYS A 337 -24.67 -24.66 29.84
C LYS A 337 -24.77 -26.09 29.30
N SER A 338 -23.84 -26.52 28.45
CA SER A 338 -23.78 -27.89 27.92
C SER A 338 -23.02 -28.87 28.83
N SER A 339 -22.38 -28.37 29.89
CA SER A 339 -21.63 -29.16 30.88
C SER A 339 -22.38 -29.36 32.20
N ARG A 340 -23.61 -28.84 32.28
CA ARG A 340 -24.62 -29.13 33.29
C ARG A 340 -25.70 -29.98 32.65
#